data_AF-A0AAN1BDP2-F1
#
_entry.id   AF-A0AAN1BDP2-F1
#
_cell.length_a   1.000
_cell.length_b   1.000
_cell.length_c   1.000
_cell.angle_alpha   90.00
_cell.angle_beta   90.00
_cell.angle_gamma   90.00
#
_symmetry.space_group_name_H-M   'P 1'
#
loop_
_entity.id
_entity.type
_entity.pdbx_description
1 polymer ?
#
loop_
_entity_poly.entity_id
_entity_poly.type
_entity_poly.pdbx_seq_one_letter_code
_entity_poly.pdbx_strand_id
1 'polypeptide(L)'
;MRAPICSRSACLAKAHSMTTYPGIEELKAQAKRLRQAMNDRGAALTHSAALEMIARQHGVRDWNTLAALAAKPNAPAKTPLFVGAAIGGRYLNQPFTGEILSLSALTGGLRRITIHFDKAVDVVTFESFSAFRRRVSAQIDADGVSPRKTSNGVPHLVLDL
;
A
#
# COMPACT_ATOMS: atom_id res chain seq x y z
N MET A 1 -13.59 11.15 62.08
CA MET A 1 -12.37 11.50 61.32
C MET A 1 -12.43 10.76 60.00
N ARG A 2 -12.45 11.49 58.88
CA ARG A 2 -12.74 10.99 57.52
C ARG A 2 -11.48 11.18 56.69
N ALA A 3 -10.91 10.12 56.12
CA ALA A 3 -9.78 10.19 55.19
C ALA A 3 -9.96 9.15 54.06
N PRO A 4 -9.42 9.39 52.87
CA PRO A 4 -10.18 9.24 51.63
C PRO A 4 -9.91 7.94 50.86
N ILE A 5 -10.92 7.56 50.06
CA ILE A 5 -10.91 6.51 49.05
C ILE A 5 -9.99 6.97 47.91
N CYS A 6 -8.83 6.34 47.74
CA CYS A 6 -7.95 6.59 46.60
C CYS A 6 -8.36 5.70 45.43
N SER A 7 -9.02 6.31 44.44
CA SER A 7 -9.37 5.70 43.16
C SER A 7 -8.11 5.39 42.35
N ARG A 8 -7.82 4.10 42.13
CA ARG A 8 -6.76 3.66 41.22
C ARG A 8 -7.35 3.45 39.83
N SER A 9 -7.61 4.55 39.13
CA SER A 9 -7.84 4.54 37.69
C SER A 9 -6.58 4.03 37.00
N ALA A 10 -6.57 2.76 36.60
CA ALA A 10 -5.54 2.20 35.75
C ALA A 10 -5.69 2.81 34.35
N CYS A 11 -4.79 3.73 34.01
CA CYS A 11 -4.56 4.22 32.67
C CYS A 11 -4.29 3.05 31.73
N LEU A 12 -5.25 2.70 30.87
CA LEU A 12 -4.93 1.97 29.65
C LEU A 12 -4.22 2.95 28.70
N ALA A 13 -2.89 2.86 28.68
CA ALA A 13 -2.08 3.40 27.60
C ALA A 13 -2.55 2.75 26.29
N LYS A 14 -3.26 3.53 25.47
CA LYS A 14 -3.68 3.10 24.13
C LYS A 14 -2.41 2.92 23.31
N ALA A 15 -1.99 1.67 23.13
CA ALA A 15 -0.96 1.29 22.21
C ALA A 15 -1.27 1.97 20.87
N HIS A 16 -0.34 2.79 20.38
CA HIS A 16 -0.37 3.29 19.01
C HIS A 16 -0.08 2.09 18.09
N SER A 17 -1.08 1.23 17.90
CA SER A 17 -1.05 0.21 16.89
C SER A 17 -0.91 0.92 15.56
N MET A 18 0.15 0.62 14.82
CA MET A 18 0.29 0.97 13.41
C MET A 18 -0.95 0.43 12.68
N THR A 19 -1.97 1.27 12.57
CA THR A 19 -3.30 0.86 12.13
C THR A 19 -3.26 0.90 10.62
N THR A 20 -2.89 -0.22 10.01
CA THR A 20 -3.07 -0.41 8.58
C THR A 20 -4.57 -0.45 8.31
N TYR A 21 -5.07 0.57 7.62
CA TYR A 21 -6.47 0.64 7.23
C TYR A 21 -6.71 -0.25 6.00
N PRO A 22 -7.72 -1.14 6.03
CA PRO A 22 -8.14 -1.86 4.84
C PRO A 22 -8.68 -0.88 3.79
N GLY A 23 -8.69 -1.31 2.52
CA GLY A 23 -9.16 -0.46 1.41
C GLY A 23 -10.61 0.01 1.61
N ILE A 24 -10.93 1.16 0.99
CA ILE A 24 -12.25 1.81 1.12
C ILE A 24 -13.40 0.86 0.78
N GLU A 25 -13.24 0.01 -0.23
CA GLU A 25 -14.27 -0.95 -0.65
C GLU A 25 -14.51 -2.04 0.40
N GLU A 26 -13.45 -2.53 1.05
CA GLU A 26 -13.57 -3.50 2.15
C GLU A 26 -14.26 -2.88 3.36
N LEU A 27 -13.94 -1.62 3.69
CA LEU A 27 -14.60 -0.89 4.78
C LEU A 27 -16.10 -0.69 4.52
N LYS A 28 -16.50 -0.36 3.29
CA LYS A 28 -17.92 -0.29 2.91
C LYS A 28 -18.60 -1.65 3.00
N ALA A 29 -17.93 -2.71 2.57
CA ALA A 29 -18.44 -4.09 2.68
C ALA A 29 -18.64 -4.50 4.15
N GLN A 30 -17.74 -4.11 5.05
CA GLN A 30 -17.88 -4.30 6.49
C GLN A 30 -19.07 -3.52 7.05
N ALA A 31 -19.24 -2.25 6.69
CA ALA A 31 -20.39 -1.45 7.13
C ALA A 31 -21.73 -2.04 6.65
N LYS A 32 -21.78 -2.60 5.43
CA LYS A 32 -22.96 -3.30 4.90
C LYS A 32 -23.28 -4.55 5.71
N ARG A 33 -22.29 -5.40 5.99
CA ARG A 33 -22.45 -6.61 6.82
C ARG A 33 -22.91 -6.25 8.23
N LEU A 34 -22.32 -5.23 8.84
CA LEU A 34 -22.69 -4.74 10.16
C LEU A 34 -24.15 -4.27 10.20
N ARG A 35 -24.58 -3.51 9.19
CA ARG A 35 -25.97 -3.05 9.07
C ARG A 35 -26.95 -4.20 8.98
N GLN A 36 -26.65 -5.22 8.16
CA GLN A 36 -27.51 -6.39 8.02
C GLN A 36 -27.65 -7.12 9.37
N ALA A 37 -26.53 -7.42 10.03
CA ALA A 37 -26.54 -8.08 11.34
C ALA A 37 -27.30 -7.31 12.43
N MET A 38 -27.26 -5.98 12.39
CA MET A 38 -28.01 -5.13 13.33
C MET A 38 -29.51 -5.12 13.02
N ASN A 39 -29.88 -5.03 11.74
CA ASN A 39 -31.28 -5.12 11.31
C ASN A 39 -31.91 -6.47 11.66
N ASP A 40 -31.16 -7.57 11.50
CA ASP A 40 -31.62 -8.92 11.86
C ASP A 40 -31.91 -9.04 13.37
N ARG A 41 -31.21 -8.24 14.18
CA ARG A 41 -31.42 -8.13 15.64
C ARG A 41 -32.50 -7.11 16.02
N GLY A 42 -33.22 -6.54 15.04
CA GLY A 42 -34.27 -5.54 15.25
C GLY A 42 -33.76 -4.12 15.51
N ALA A 43 -32.45 -3.87 15.41
CA ALA A 43 -31.86 -2.54 15.54
C ALA A 43 -31.67 -1.92 14.15
N ALA A 44 -32.70 -1.21 13.68
CA ALA A 44 -32.67 -0.54 12.38
C ALA A 44 -31.54 0.48 12.31
N LEU A 45 -30.54 0.21 11.47
CA LEU A 45 -29.34 1.06 11.34
C LEU A 45 -29.25 1.66 9.92
N THR A 46 -29.00 2.97 9.84
CA THR A 46 -28.77 3.65 8.57
C THR A 46 -27.39 3.33 8.03
N HIS A 47 -27.19 3.42 6.71
CA HIS A 47 -25.89 3.12 6.11
C HIS A 47 -24.78 4.06 6.64
N SER A 48 -25.09 5.36 6.78
CA SER A 48 -24.16 6.34 7.33
C SER A 48 -23.79 6.04 8.79
N ALA A 49 -24.75 5.62 9.62
CA ALA A 49 -24.45 5.24 11.01
C ALA A 49 -23.54 4.01 11.09
N ALA A 50 -23.67 3.07 10.15
CA ALA A 50 -22.80 1.89 10.10
C ALA A 50 -21.35 2.29 9.75
N LEU A 51 -21.16 3.20 8.79
CA LEU A 51 -19.84 3.72 8.42
C LEU A 51 -19.16 4.47 9.58
N GLU A 52 -19.91 5.29 10.30
CA GLU A 52 -19.43 5.98 11.50
C GLU A 52 -19.03 5.00 12.61
N MET A 53 -19.75 3.89 12.75
CA MET A 53 -19.42 2.85 13.73
C MET A 53 -18.12 2.13 13.36
N ILE A 54 -17.91 1.82 12.08
CA ILE A 54 -16.65 1.27 11.57
C ILE A 54 -15.49 2.26 11.82
N ALA A 55 -15.67 3.56 11.58
CA ALA A 55 -14.66 4.58 11.88
C ALA A 55 -14.23 4.54 13.36
N ARG A 56 -15.20 4.49 14.26
CA ARG A 56 -14.94 4.41 15.72
C ARG A 56 -14.25 3.11 16.13
N GLN A 57 -14.58 1.98 15.50
CA GLN A 57 -13.89 0.70 15.72
C GLN A 57 -12.40 0.78 15.35
N HIS A 58 -12.09 1.51 14.27
CA HIS A 58 -10.72 1.81 13.86
C HIS A 58 -10.06 2.96 14.65
N GLY A 59 -10.72 3.49 15.68
CA GLY A 59 -10.21 4.57 16.52
C GLY A 59 -10.20 5.95 15.84
N VAL A 60 -10.88 6.09 14.71
CA VAL A 60 -10.99 7.33 13.93
C VAL A 60 -12.29 8.05 14.30
N ARG A 61 -12.27 9.39 14.24
CA ARG A 61 -13.37 10.25 14.70
C ARG A 61 -14.64 10.11 13.86
N ASP A 62 -14.49 10.04 12.54
CA ASP A 62 -15.58 10.00 11.57
C ASP A 62 -15.19 9.17 10.34
N TRP A 63 -16.21 8.78 9.57
CA TRP A 63 -16.00 8.04 8.32
C TRP A 63 -15.14 8.82 7.32
N ASN A 64 -15.31 10.14 7.24
CA ASN A 64 -14.57 10.96 6.28
C ASN A 64 -13.06 10.89 6.51
N THR A 65 -12.64 10.94 7.76
CA THR A 65 -11.25 10.80 8.18
C THR A 65 -10.75 9.38 7.93
N LEU A 66 -11.55 8.36 8.24
CA LEU A 66 -11.19 6.97 7.97
C LEU A 66 -11.03 6.73 6.46
N ALA A 67 -11.93 7.26 5.64
CA ALA A 67 -11.89 7.18 4.20
C ALA A 67 -10.65 7.90 3.64
N ALA A 68 -10.30 9.09 4.17
CA ALA A 68 -9.08 9.80 3.77
C ALA A 68 -7.81 9.04 4.16
N LEU A 69 -7.79 8.37 5.32
CA LEU A 69 -6.68 7.54 5.77
C LEU A 69 -6.55 6.24 4.96
N ALA A 70 -7.68 5.62 4.59
CA ALA A 70 -7.74 4.44 3.72
C ALA A 70 -7.52 4.76 2.24
N ALA A 71 -7.76 6.02 1.82
CA ALA A 71 -7.47 6.53 0.48
C ALA A 71 -5.98 6.76 0.24
N LYS A 72 -5.19 6.95 1.32
CA LYS A 72 -3.74 6.89 1.18
C LYS A 72 -3.41 5.48 0.70
N PRO A 73 -2.68 5.32 -0.41
CA PRO A 73 -2.33 3.99 -0.91
C PRO A 73 -1.49 3.31 0.16
N ASN A 74 -2.14 2.50 1.00
CA ASN A 74 -1.51 1.39 1.69
C ASN A 74 -1.17 0.41 0.58
N ALA A 75 -0.04 0.68 -0.08
CA ALA A 75 0.59 -0.27 -0.95
C ALA A 75 0.67 -1.59 -0.16
N PRO A 76 0.30 -2.72 -0.78
CA PRO A 76 0.39 -4.03 -0.14
C PRO A 76 1.78 -4.20 0.44
N ALA A 77 1.88 -4.97 1.54
CA ALA A 77 3.10 -5.19 2.29
C ALA A 77 4.25 -5.49 1.32
N LYS A 78 5.04 -4.45 1.02
CA LYS A 78 5.98 -4.48 -0.09
C LYS A 78 6.95 -5.60 0.18
N THR A 79 7.10 -6.50 -0.77
CA THR A 79 8.18 -7.48 -0.78
C THR A 79 9.47 -6.71 -0.47
N PRO A 80 10.18 -7.04 0.62
CA PRO A 80 11.34 -6.27 1.04
C PRO A 80 12.35 -6.30 -0.09
N LEU A 81 12.68 -5.12 -0.62
CA LEU A 81 13.70 -4.99 -1.65
C LEU A 81 15.08 -5.02 -0.99
N PHE A 82 15.85 -6.05 -1.30
CA PHE A 82 17.25 -6.18 -0.90
C PHE A 82 18.09 -6.57 -2.11
N VAL A 83 19.40 -6.31 -2.03
CA VAL A 83 20.35 -6.76 -3.06
C VAL A 83 20.39 -8.29 -3.04
N GLY A 84 20.22 -8.92 -4.21
CA GLY A 84 20.04 -10.36 -4.39
C GLY A 84 18.59 -10.82 -4.34
N ALA A 85 17.62 -9.93 -4.11
CA ALA A 85 16.21 -10.30 -4.18
C ALA A 85 15.81 -10.57 -5.63
N ALA A 86 15.12 -11.69 -5.86
CA ALA A 86 14.42 -11.95 -7.10
C ALA A 86 13.16 -11.07 -7.18
N ILE A 87 12.98 -10.41 -8.32
CA ILE A 87 11.89 -9.49 -8.58
C ILE A 87 11.25 -9.75 -9.94
N GLY A 88 9.94 -9.55 -9.99
CA GLY A 88 9.17 -9.47 -11.22
C GLY A 88 8.67 -8.04 -11.41
N GLY A 89 8.31 -7.71 -12.65
CA GLY A 89 7.66 -6.45 -12.92
C GLY A 89 7.55 -6.16 -14.40
N ARG A 90 7.36 -4.88 -14.70
CA ARG A 90 7.28 -4.35 -16.05
C ARG A 90 8.30 -3.26 -16.28
N TYR A 91 9.13 -3.42 -17.29
CA TYR A 91 10.07 -2.40 -17.76
C TYR A 91 9.63 -1.96 -19.16
N LEU A 92 9.28 -0.68 -19.31
CA LEU A 92 8.73 -0.14 -20.57
C LEU A 92 7.54 -0.97 -21.11
N ASN A 93 6.63 -1.37 -20.22
CA ASN A 93 5.48 -2.24 -20.49
C ASN A 93 5.81 -3.70 -20.85
N GLN A 94 7.08 -4.10 -20.81
CA GLN A 94 7.48 -5.48 -21.04
C GLN A 94 7.64 -6.22 -19.72
N PRO A 95 7.03 -7.41 -19.54
CA PRO A 95 7.21 -8.20 -18.35
C PRO A 95 8.66 -8.67 -18.25
N PHE A 96 9.24 -8.60 -17.05
CA PHE A 96 10.57 -9.10 -16.78
C PHE A 96 10.61 -9.91 -15.50
N THR A 97 11.62 -10.77 -15.42
CA THR A 97 12.06 -11.46 -14.21
C THR A 97 13.55 -11.28 -14.08
N GLY A 98 14.02 -11.05 -12.86
CA GLY A 98 15.44 -10.84 -12.61
C GLY A 98 15.74 -10.62 -11.15
N GLU A 99 16.99 -10.27 -10.87
CA GLU A 99 17.49 -10.04 -9.53
C GLU A 99 18.01 -8.61 -9.36
N ILE A 100 17.92 -8.09 -8.13
CA ILE A 100 18.48 -6.79 -7.79
C ILE A 100 19.98 -6.92 -7.55
N LEU A 101 20.80 -6.39 -8.44
CA LEU A 101 22.25 -6.32 -8.26
C LEU A 101 22.69 -5.21 -7.32
N SER A 102 21.97 -4.08 -7.33
CA SER A 102 22.29 -2.95 -6.45
C SER A 102 21.03 -2.20 -6.07
N LEU A 103 20.98 -1.74 -4.83
CA LEU A 103 19.92 -0.90 -4.29
C LEU A 103 20.60 0.25 -3.54
N SER A 104 20.24 1.47 -3.87
CA SER A 104 20.77 2.68 -3.22
C SER A 104 19.63 3.66 -2.97
N ALA A 105 19.49 4.11 -1.73
CA ALA A 105 18.53 5.16 -1.41
C ALA A 105 19.05 6.52 -1.96
N LEU A 106 18.14 7.30 -2.54
CA LEU A 106 18.37 8.67 -2.96
C LEU A 106 17.62 9.64 -2.04
N THR A 107 18.07 10.89 -2.04
CA THR A 107 17.38 11.99 -1.37
C THR A 107 15.97 12.15 -1.94
N GLY A 108 14.99 12.38 -1.07
CA GLY A 108 13.58 12.55 -1.47
C GLY A 108 12.76 11.26 -1.54
N GLY A 109 13.21 10.17 -0.91
CA GLY A 109 12.44 8.92 -0.79
C GLY A 109 12.47 8.04 -2.05
N LEU A 110 13.26 8.42 -3.05
CA LEU A 110 13.53 7.62 -4.24
C LEU A 110 14.64 6.59 -3.93
N ARG A 111 14.64 5.48 -4.66
CA ARG A 111 15.69 4.45 -4.61
C ARG A 111 16.16 4.17 -6.02
N ARG A 112 17.47 4.15 -6.23
CA ARG A 112 18.07 3.67 -7.47
C ARG A 112 18.29 2.17 -7.33
N ILE A 113 17.80 1.43 -8.31
CA ILE A 113 17.98 -0.01 -8.41
C ILE A 113 18.69 -0.36 -9.71
N THR A 114 19.61 -1.32 -9.62
CA THR A 114 20.15 -2.00 -10.79
C THR A 114 19.61 -3.41 -10.80
N ILE A 115 18.93 -3.76 -11.88
CA ILE A 115 18.30 -5.06 -12.08
C ILE A 115 19.11 -5.82 -13.13
N HIS A 116 19.34 -7.10 -12.88
CA HIS A 116 19.83 -8.05 -13.86
C HIS A 116 18.69 -8.99 -14.25
N PHE A 117 18.31 -9.01 -15.51
CA PHE A 117 17.27 -9.90 -16.01
C PHE A 117 17.86 -11.29 -16.27
N ASP A 118 17.17 -12.32 -15.82
CA ASP A 118 17.57 -13.72 -16.04
C ASP A 118 17.59 -14.07 -17.53
N LYS A 119 16.57 -13.60 -18.25
CA LYS A 119 16.47 -13.69 -19.70
C LYS A 119 16.63 -12.30 -20.29
N ALA A 120 17.34 -12.20 -21.42
CA ALA A 120 17.45 -10.93 -22.13
C ALA A 120 16.04 -10.48 -22.55
N VAL A 121 15.57 -9.38 -21.97
CA VAL A 121 14.23 -8.83 -22.25
C VAL A 121 14.35 -7.88 -23.43
N ASP A 122 13.55 -8.10 -24.47
CA ASP A 122 13.39 -7.14 -25.55
C ASP A 122 12.51 -5.99 -25.07
N VAL A 123 13.12 -4.81 -24.93
CA VAL A 123 12.44 -3.64 -24.35
C VAL A 123 11.69 -2.82 -25.39
N VAL A 124 11.62 -3.29 -26.64
CA VAL A 124 10.95 -2.61 -27.76
C VAL A 124 9.82 -3.50 -28.26
N THR A 125 8.66 -2.88 -28.53
CA THR A 125 7.44 -3.57 -28.99
C THR A 125 7.26 -3.55 -30.51
N PHE A 126 8.19 -2.96 -31.27
CA PHE A 126 8.12 -2.86 -32.72
C PHE A 126 8.90 -4.00 -33.40
N GLU A 127 8.31 -4.64 -34.40
CA GLU A 127 8.92 -5.75 -35.15
C GLU A 127 10.21 -5.36 -35.90
N SER A 128 10.40 -4.07 -36.21
CA SER A 128 11.58 -3.59 -36.94
C SER A 128 12.79 -3.29 -36.06
N PHE A 129 12.71 -3.43 -34.73
CA PHE A 129 13.83 -3.11 -33.85
C PHE A 129 13.79 -3.89 -32.53
N SER A 130 14.82 -4.71 -32.30
CA SER A 130 15.01 -5.40 -31.01
C SER A 130 16.06 -4.67 -30.17
N ALA A 131 15.74 -4.42 -28.90
CA ALA A 131 16.68 -3.89 -27.93
C ALA A 131 16.74 -4.80 -26.70
N PHE A 132 17.53 -5.86 -26.81
CA PHE A 132 17.77 -6.77 -25.70
C PHE A 132 18.58 -6.08 -24.60
N ARG A 133 17.98 -5.92 -23.43
CA ARG A 133 18.71 -5.50 -22.23
C ARG A 133 18.81 -6.68 -21.28
N ARG A 134 20.01 -6.86 -20.73
CA ARG A 134 20.28 -7.79 -19.61
C ARG A 134 20.39 -7.07 -18.28
N ARG A 135 20.88 -5.84 -18.29
CA ARG A 135 21.06 -5.03 -17.08
C ARG A 135 20.45 -3.65 -17.31
N VAL A 136 19.65 -3.21 -16.35
CA VAL A 136 19.04 -1.87 -16.36
C VAL A 136 19.22 -1.21 -15.02
N SER A 137 19.43 0.11 -15.05
CA SER A 137 19.45 0.94 -13.84
C SER A 137 18.29 1.92 -13.93
N ALA A 138 17.46 1.94 -12.89
CA ALA A 138 16.27 2.79 -12.82
C ALA A 138 16.13 3.38 -11.43
N GLN A 139 15.34 4.45 -11.33
CA GLN A 139 14.90 5.00 -10.05
C GLN A 139 13.46 4.57 -9.84
N ILE A 140 13.15 4.13 -8.62
CA ILE A 140 11.81 3.80 -8.16
C ILE A 140 11.51 4.62 -6.90
N ASP A 141 10.24 4.88 -6.66
CA ASP A 141 9.78 5.46 -5.41
C ASP A 141 9.67 4.39 -4.31
N ALA A 142 9.06 4.76 -3.19
CA ALA A 142 8.78 3.83 -2.13
C ALA A 142 7.94 2.65 -2.61
N ASP A 143 7.07 2.84 -3.60
CA ASP A 143 6.06 1.93 -4.16
C ASP A 143 6.60 1.02 -5.26
N GLY A 144 7.89 1.12 -5.60
CA GLY A 144 8.47 0.31 -6.68
C GLY A 144 8.14 0.85 -8.07
N VAL A 145 7.62 2.07 -8.17
CA VAL A 145 7.23 2.71 -9.41
C VAL A 145 8.24 3.79 -9.77
N SER A 146 8.67 3.83 -11.03
CA SER A 146 9.53 4.90 -11.51
C SER A 146 8.78 6.23 -11.55
N PRO A 147 9.31 7.30 -10.92
CA PRO A 147 8.70 8.63 -11.01
C PRO A 147 8.77 9.20 -12.44
N ARG A 148 9.75 8.73 -13.24
CA ARG A 148 9.82 9.04 -14.67
C ARG A 148 8.78 8.24 -15.45
N LYS A 149 7.96 8.98 -16.17
CA LYS A 149 6.97 8.48 -17.12
C LYS A 149 7.46 8.69 -18.54
N THR A 150 7.09 7.79 -19.45
CA THR A 150 7.27 7.98 -20.88
C THR A 150 6.29 9.06 -21.38
N SER A 151 6.46 9.52 -22.62
CA SER A 151 5.54 10.46 -23.28
C SER A 151 4.09 9.98 -23.28
N ASN A 152 3.88 8.66 -23.17
CA ASN A 152 2.55 8.02 -23.12
C ASN A 152 1.98 7.91 -21.69
N GLY A 153 2.59 8.57 -20.70
CA GLY A 153 2.11 8.61 -19.31
C GLY A 153 2.39 7.35 -18.48
N VAL A 154 3.00 6.31 -19.08
CA VAL A 154 3.33 5.05 -18.40
C VAL A 154 4.68 5.16 -17.66
N PRO A 155 4.79 4.71 -16.40
CA PRO A 155 6.07 4.64 -15.69
C PRO A 155 7.08 3.76 -16.44
N HIS A 156 8.35 4.14 -16.45
CA HIS A 156 9.38 3.36 -17.13
C HIS A 156 9.63 1.99 -16.49
N LEU A 157 9.44 1.90 -15.18
CA LEU A 157 9.62 0.69 -14.41
C LEU A 157 8.52 0.59 -13.36
N VAL A 158 7.91 -0.58 -13.25
CA VAL A 158 6.97 -0.95 -12.20
C VAL A 158 7.44 -2.29 -11.67
N LEU A 159 7.73 -2.36 -10.37
CA LEU A 159 8.00 -3.62 -9.70
C LEU A 159 6.69 -4.22 -9.18
N ASP A 160 6.56 -5.54 -9.29
CA ASP A 160 5.51 -6.28 -8.60
C ASP A 160 6.02 -6.56 -7.17
N LEU A 161 5.64 -5.70 -6.21
CA LEU A 161 6.03 -5.78 -4.78
C LEU A 161 4.91 -6.30 -3.89
#